data_AF-A0A2W0C987-F1
#
_entry.id   AF-A0A2W0C987-F1
#
_cell.length_a   1.000
_cell.length_b   1.000
_cell.length_c   1.000
_cell.angle_alpha   90.00
_cell.angle_beta   90.00
_cell.angle_gamma   90.00
#
_symmetry.space_group_name_H-M   'P 1'
#
loop_
_entity.id
_entity.type
_entity.pdbx_description
1 polymer ?
#
loop_
_entity_poly.entity_id
_entity_poly.type
_entity_poly.pdbx_seq_one_letter_code
_entity_poly.pdbx_strand_id
1 'polypeptide(L)' 'MDIALKLLLVVFSIGLITVVLLQHGKSAGLAGAISGGAEHLFGKTKARGLDLFLQRATVVLGAGFMILAIVVTVISK' A
#
# COMPACT_ATOMS: atom_id res chain seq x y z
N MET A 1 1.78 -26.61 10.58
CA MET A 1 2.18 -25.62 9.55
C MET A 1 1.71 -24.21 9.89
N ASP A 2 0.89 -24.07 10.93
CA ASP A 2 0.17 -22.85 11.32
C ASP A 2 1.06 -21.77 11.91
N ILE A 3 2.08 -22.15 12.68
CA ILE A 3 3.04 -21.21 13.25
C ILE A 3 3.83 -20.52 12.13
N ALA A 4 4.23 -21.24 11.08
CA ALA A 4 4.96 -20.66 9.95
C ALA A 4 4.12 -19.65 9.17
N LEU A 5 2.83 -19.97 8.91
CA LEU A 5 1.91 -19.06 8.22
C LEU A 5 1.60 -17.81 9.06
N LYS A 6 1.43 -17.96 10.38
CA LYS A 6 1.23 -16.84 11.31
C LYS A 6 2.48 -15.95 11.38
N LEU A 7 3.68 -16.52 11.43
CA LEU A 7 4.93 -15.76 11.37
C LEU A 7 5.06 -14.98 10.06
N LEU A 8 4.75 -15.60 8.92
CA LEU A 8 4.77 -14.94 7.62
C LEU A 8 3.78 -13.76 7.58
N LEU A 9 2.57 -13.94 8.13
CA LEU A 9 1.57 -12.89 8.23
C LEU A 9 2.06 -11.71 9.07
N VAL A 10 2.71 -11.97 10.20
CA VAL A 10 3.31 -10.94 11.06
C VAL A 10 4.39 -10.16 10.32
N VAL A 11 5.25 -10.84 9.56
CA VAL A 11 6.28 -10.17 8.74
C VAL A 11 5.64 -9.25 7.69
N PHE A 12 4.59 -9.71 7.01
CA PHE A 12 3.84 -8.88 6.06
C PHE A 12 3.19 -7.66 6.73
N SER A 13 2.64 -7.82 7.93
CA SER A 13 2.07 -6.71 8.71
C SER A 13 3.13 -5.65 9.03
N ILE A 14 4.28 -6.06 9.56
CA ILE A 14 5.37 -5.14 9.90
C ILE A 14 5.88 -4.43 8.64
N GLY A 15 6.09 -5.18 7.55
CA GLY A 15 6.50 -4.62 6.26
C GLY A 15 5.52 -3.58 5.73
N LEU A 16 4.21 -3.87 5.79
CA LEU A 16 3.18 -2.90 5.39
C LEU A 16 3.20 -1.64 6.24
N ILE A 17 3.31 -1.77 7.57
CA ILE A 17 3.38 -0.62 8.48
C ILE A 17 4.59 0.23 8.11
N THR A 18 5.77 -0.37 7.94
CA THR A 18 6.98 0.37 7.57
C THR A 18 6.81 1.09 6.24
N VAL A 19 6.32 0.42 5.19
CA VAL A 19 6.19 1.05 3.87
C VAL A 19 5.13 2.17 3.89
N VAL A 20 4.00 1.98 4.58
CA VAL A 20 2.95 3.00 4.71
C VAL A 20 3.44 4.21 5.49
N LEU A 21 4.21 4.03 6.57
CA LEU A 21 4.78 5.15 7.33
C LEU A 21 5.82 5.94 6.51
N LEU A 22 6.51 5.27 5.59
CA LEU A 22 7.45 5.94 4.68
C LEU A 22 6.76 6.64 3.50
N GLN A 23 5.47 6.37 3.25
CA GLN A 23 4.70 7.10 2.24
C GLN A 23 4.43 8.51 2.74
N HIS A 24 4.94 9.52 2.04
CA HIS A 24 4.62 10.90 2.36
C HIS A 24 3.11 11.12 2.20
N GLY A 25 2.47 11.67 3.23
CA GLY A 25 1.07 12.03 3.20
C GLY A 25 0.82 13.03 2.08
N LYS A 26 0.33 12.55 0.93
CA LYS A 26 -0.01 13.41 -0.21
C LYS A 26 -1.26 14.21 0.16
N SER A 27 -1.09 15.30 0.91
CA SER A 27 -2.14 16.25 1.33
C SER A 27 -2.81 17.00 0.16
N ALA A 28 -2.68 16.53 -1.07
CA ALA A 28 -3.36 17.07 -2.25
C ALA A 28 -4.76 16.47 -2.48
N GLY A 29 -5.23 15.56 -1.62
CA GLY A 29 -6.40 14.72 -1.90
C GLY A 29 -7.74 15.45 -1.98
N LEU A 30 -7.98 16.46 -1.14
CA LEU A 30 -9.29 17.12 -1.09
C LEU A 30 -9.32 18.46 -1.84
N ALA A 31 -8.28 19.28 -1.68
CA ALA A 31 -8.17 20.55 -2.41
C ALA A 31 -7.80 20.35 -3.90
N GLY A 32 -6.99 19.33 -4.23
CA GLY A 32 -6.58 19.02 -5.60
C GLY A 32 -7.61 18.22 -6.40
N ALA A 33 -8.54 17.51 -5.74
CA ALA A 33 -9.64 16.81 -6.43
C ALA A 33 -10.75 17.76 -6.91
N ILE A 34 -10.92 18.92 -6.24
CA ILE A 34 -11.97 19.90 -6.55
C ILE A 34 -11.48 20.95 -7.57
N SER A 35 -10.19 21.29 -7.61
CA SER A 35 -9.59 22.16 -8.65
C SER A 35 -9.05 21.41 -9.88
N GLY A 36 -8.99 20.08 -9.83
CA GLY A 36 -8.18 19.22 -10.71
C GLY A 36 -8.65 18.99 -12.16
N GLY A 37 -9.78 19.57 -12.60
CA GLY A 37 -10.26 19.44 -13.98
C GLY A 37 -9.30 20.03 -15.04
N ALA A 38 -8.60 21.12 -14.70
CA ALA A 38 -7.61 21.75 -15.57
C ALA A 38 -6.19 21.18 -15.35
N GLU A 39 -5.85 20.83 -14.11
CA GLU A 39 -4.53 20.32 -13.72
C GLU A 39 -4.26 18.90 -14.24
N HIS A 40 -5.30 18.07 -14.41
CA HIS A 40 -5.16 16.74 -15.01
C HIS A 40 -4.79 16.78 -16.51
N LEU A 41 -5.10 17.89 -17.21
CA LEU A 41 -4.80 18.10 -18.62
C LEU A 41 -3.46 18.81 -18.87
N PHE A 42 -3.00 19.67 -17.95
CA PHE A 42 -1.75 20.45 -18.11
C PHE A 42 -0.64 20.14 -17.10
N GLY A 43 -0.92 19.40 -16.02
CA GLY A 43 -0.03 19.22 -14.88
C GLY A 43 0.21 17.75 -14.53
N LYS A 44 0.66 16.93 -15.47
CA LYS A 44 1.17 15.58 -15.17
C LYS A 44 2.50 15.64 -14.42
N THR A 45 2.48 16.05 -13.14
CA THR A 45 3.57 15.70 -12.23
C THR A 45 3.38 14.24 -11.86
N LYS A 46 3.77 13.36 -12.78
CA LYS A 46 3.86 11.91 -12.58
C LYS A 46 4.69 11.69 -11.33
N ALA A 47 4.17 10.95 -10.35
CA ALA A 47 4.97 10.53 -9.20
C ALA A 47 6.27 9.91 -9.74
N ARG A 48 7.43 10.48 -9.37
CA ARG A 48 8.74 10.10 -9.91
C ARG A 48 9.63 9.63 -8.78
N GLY A 49 10.39 8.56 -9.04
CA GLY A 49 11.36 8.00 -8.10
C GLY A 49 10.72 7.18 -6.99
N LEU A 50 11.01 7.57 -5.75
CA LEU A 50 10.75 6.80 -4.54
C LEU A 50 9.24 6.65 -4.24
N ASP A 51 8.45 7.71 -4.41
CA ASP A 51 7.00 7.66 -4.11
C ASP A 51 6.24 6.69 -5.00
N LEU A 52 6.57 6.61 -6.29
CA LEU A 52 5.93 5.67 -7.21
C LEU A 52 6.29 4.22 -6.84
N PHE A 53 7.52 3.99 -6.38
CA PHE A 53 7.97 2.69 -5.92
C PHE A 53 7.27 2.29 -4.61
N LEU A 54 7.25 3.16 -3.60
CA LEU A 54 6.56 2.94 -2.33
C LEU A 54 5.06 2.70 -2.53
N GLN A 55 4.43 3.45 -3.45
CA GLN A 55 3.02 3.26 -3.78
C GLN A 55 2.77 1.87 -4.36
N ARG A 56 3.56 1.44 -5.35
CA ARG A 56 3.43 0.09 -5.94
C ARG A 56 3.75 -1.01 -4.95
N ALA A 57 4.79 -0.82 -4.13
CA ALA A 57 5.19 -1.77 -3.10
C ALA A 57 4.06 -1.98 -2.08
N THR A 58 3.41 -0.91 -1.61
CA THR A 58 2.27 -1.05 -0.69
C THR A 58 1.07 -1.72 -1.33
N VAL A 59 0.78 -1.46 -2.61
CA VAL A 59 -0.31 -2.17 -3.30
C VAL A 59 -0.04 -3.67 -3.35
N VAL A 60 1.19 -4.08 -3.71
CA VAL A 60 1.57 -5.49 -3.77
C VAL A 60 1.59 -6.14 -2.39
N LEU A 61 2.20 -5.49 -1.40
CA LEU A 61 2.24 -5.97 -0.01
C LEU A 61 0.84 -6.04 0.60
N GLY A 62 -0.03 -5.07 0.29
CA GLY A 62 -1.41 -5.00 0.76
C GLY A 62 -2.26 -6.15 0.21
N ALA A 63 -2.18 -6.39 -1.10
CA ALA A 63 -2.84 -7.52 -1.73
C ALA A 63 -2.32 -8.85 -1.17
N GLY A 64 -0.99 -9.00 -1.03
CA GLY A 64 -0.37 -10.19 -0.47
C GLY A 64 -0.79 -10.45 0.98
N PHE A 65 -0.81 -9.41 1.82
CA PHE A 65 -1.29 -9.50 3.20
C PHE A 65 -2.75 -9.96 3.27
N MET A 66 -3.62 -9.40 2.43
CA MET A 66 -5.05 -9.73 2.44
C MET A 66 -5.29 -11.19 2.02
N ILE A 67 -4.59 -11.66 1.00
CA ILE A 67 -4.63 -13.07 0.58
C ILE A 67 -4.09 -13.97 1.70
N LEU A 68 -2.94 -13.65 2.28
CA LEU A 68 -2.34 -14.42 3.37
C LEU A 68 -3.25 -14.47 4.60
N ALA A 69 -3.91 -13.36 4.96
CA ALA A 69 -4.83 -13.31 6.09
C ALA A 69 -6.02 -14.26 5.91
N ILE A 70 -6.60 -14.30 4.70
CA ILE A 70 -7.67 -15.26 4.37
C ILE A 70 -7.16 -16.69 4.44
N VAL A 71 -6.00 -16.97 3.83
CA VAL A 71 -5.39 -18.31 3.82
C VAL A 71 -5.11 -18.80 5.25
N VAL A 72 -4.50 -17.96 6.10
CA VAL A 72 -4.26 -18.27 7.52
C VAL A 72 -5.57 -18.55 8.24
N THR A 73 -6.62 -17.75 8.02
CA THR A 73 -7.92 -17.93 8.68
C THR A 73 -8.61 -19.23 8.28
N VAL A 74 -8.48 -19.63 7.02
CA VAL A 74 -9.13 -20.85 6.51
C VAL A 74 -8.32 -22.12 6.87
N ILE A 75 -6.99 -22.04 6.83
CA ILE A 75 -6.11 -23.21 7.06
C ILE A 75 -5.83 -23.42 8.54
N SER A 76 -5.60 -22.36 9.33
CA SER A 76 -5.26 -22.47 10.75
C SER A 76 -6.46 -22.55 11.68
N LYS A 77 -7.52 -23.21 11.20
CA LYS A 77 -8.77 -23.43 11.91
C LYS A 77 -8.63 -24.52 12.97
#